data_AF-A0A0B1TB99-F1
#
_entry.id   AF-A0A0B1TB99-F1
#
_cell.length_a   1.000
_cell.length_b   1.000
_cell.length_c   1.000
_cell.angle_alpha   90.00
_cell.angle_beta   90.00
_cell.angle_gamma   90.00
#
_symmetry.space_group_name_H-M   'P 1'
#
loop_
_entity.id
_entity.type
_entity.pdbx_description
1 polymer ?
#
loop_
_entity_poly.entity_id
_entity_poly.type
_entity_poly.pdbx_seq_one_letter_code
_entity_poly.pdbx_strand_id
1 'polypeptide(L)'
;MACLDVGCGKGVHSALLANKFPKSNFTGIDVVMDAIQLANQQRKENGDSYENLKFEQMNGAKLDDNWSDKYDLVTIFFAAHDQTRPDLVRTNTFTTLCRIIFLLNTKKCITSRHFYED
;
A
#
# COMPACT_ATOMS: atom_id res chain seq x y z
N MET A 1 10.89 6.71 9.15
CA MET A 1 10.55 6.23 7.80
C MET A 1 9.05 6.37 7.62
N ALA A 2 8.60 7.02 6.56
CA ALA A 2 7.19 7.15 6.20
C ALA A 2 6.84 6.13 5.11
N CYS A 3 5.80 5.34 5.36
CA CYS A 3 5.35 4.25 4.50
C CYS A 3 3.91 4.49 4.03
N LEU A 4 3.63 4.22 2.76
CA LEU A 4 2.29 4.28 2.18
C LEU A 4 1.87 2.90 1.67
N ASP A 5 0.68 2.44 2.02
CA ASP A 5 0.08 1.20 1.53
C ASP A 5 -1.16 1.52 0.67
N VAL A 6 -1.02 1.38 -0.65
CA VAL A 6 -2.09 1.70 -1.61
C VAL A 6 -2.95 0.48 -1.88
N GLY A 7 -4.27 0.63 -1.72
CA GLY A 7 -5.19 -0.50 -1.73
C GLY A 7 -5.08 -1.32 -0.45
N CYS A 8 -5.00 -0.66 0.70
CA CYS A 8 -4.73 -1.31 1.98
C CYS A 8 -5.85 -2.24 2.46
N GLY A 9 -7.04 -2.20 1.84
CA GLY A 9 -8.20 -2.98 2.22
C GLY A 9 -8.54 -2.79 3.70
N LYS A 10 -8.66 -3.91 4.44
CA LYS A 10 -8.96 -3.91 5.89
C LYS A 10 -7.75 -3.60 6.77
N GLY A 11 -6.62 -3.18 6.21
CA GLY A 11 -5.45 -2.68 6.94
C GLY A 11 -4.60 -3.74 7.65
N VAL A 12 -4.79 -5.03 7.37
CA VAL A 12 -4.11 -6.14 8.09
C VAL A 12 -2.59 -6.08 7.93
N HIS A 13 -2.10 -5.90 6.69
CA HIS A 13 -0.65 -5.81 6.44
C HIS A 13 -0.03 -4.56 7.06
N SER A 14 -0.70 -3.42 6.88
CA SER A 14 -0.29 -2.15 7.48
C SER A 14 -0.24 -2.22 9.01
N ALA A 15 -1.20 -2.88 9.68
CA ALA A 15 -1.20 -3.11 11.12
C ALA A 15 -0.04 -4.01 11.58
N LEU A 16 0.22 -5.11 10.86
CA LEU A 16 1.34 -6.00 11.14
C LEU A 16 2.68 -5.25 11.06
N LEU A 17 2.87 -4.45 10.00
CA LEU A 17 4.08 -3.66 9.80
C LEU A 17 4.22 -2.55 10.84
N ALA A 18 3.14 -1.86 11.18
CA ALA A 18 3.13 -0.85 12.23
C ALA A 18 3.52 -1.43 13.59
N ASN A 19 3.08 -2.64 13.91
CA ASN A 19 3.47 -3.35 15.14
C ASN A 19 4.95 -3.73 15.13
N LYS A 20 5.45 -4.23 13.99
CA LYS A 20 6.85 -4.68 13.85
C LYS A 20 7.85 -3.53 13.83
N PHE A 21 7.45 -2.37 13.29
CA PHE A 21 8.31 -1.20 13.08
C PHE A 21 7.74 0.06 13.75
N PRO A 22 7.77 0.15 15.09
CA PRO A 22 7.16 1.25 15.83
C PRO A 22 7.81 2.63 15.59
N LYS A 23 9.03 2.67 15.04
CA LYS A 23 9.74 3.91 14.66
C LYS A 23 9.36 4.42 13.25
N SER A 24 8.55 3.67 12.51
CA SER A 24 8.09 4.01 11.17
C SER A 24 6.61 4.38 11.22
N ASN A 25 6.21 5.34 10.39
CA ASN A 25 4.82 5.78 10.28
C ASN A 25 4.19 5.18 9.02
N PHE A 26 3.01 4.60 9.15
CA PHE A 26 2.29 3.92 8.09
C PHE A 26 0.99 4.66 7.77
N THR A 27 0.73 4.86 6.49
CA THR A 27 -0.53 5.38 5.97
C THR A 27 -1.10 4.34 5.02
N GLY A 28 -2.30 3.83 5.27
CA GLY A 28 -3.02 2.99 4.31
C GLY A 28 -4.10 3.80 3.60
N ILE A 29 -4.22 3.63 2.28
CA ILE A 29 -5.27 4.27 1.49
C ILE A 29 -6.06 3.24 0.70
N ASP A 30 -7.37 3.44 0.60
CA ASP A 30 -8.26 2.61 -0.21
C ASP A 30 -9.46 3.42 -0.71
N VAL A 31 -10.01 3.04 -1.86
CA VAL A 31 -11.21 3.69 -2.42
C VAL A 31 -12.49 3.22 -1.72
N VAL A 32 -12.47 2.01 -1.16
CA VAL A 32 -13.63 1.36 -0.54
C VAL A 32 -13.78 1.82 0.91
N MET A 33 -14.80 2.62 1.20
CA MET A 33 -15.04 3.17 2.54
C MET A 33 -15.20 2.09 3.60
N ASP A 34 -15.95 1.02 3.32
CA ASP A 34 -16.18 -0.09 4.26
C ASP A 34 -14.86 -0.77 4.65
N ALA A 35 -13.91 -0.86 3.71
CA ALA A 35 -12.60 -1.41 3.99
C ALA A 35 -11.81 -0.51 4.95
N ILE A 36 -11.86 0.81 4.73
CA ILE A 36 -11.24 1.82 5.61
C ILE A 36 -11.89 1.85 7.00
N GLN A 37 -13.20 1.67 7.11
CA GLN A 37 -13.88 1.57 8.40
C GLN A 37 -13.37 0.36 9.19
N LEU A 38 -13.22 -0.80 8.54
CA LEU A 38 -12.63 -1.99 9.16
C LEU A 38 -11.14 -1.80 9.47
N ALA A 39 -10.39 -1.10 8.60
CA ALA A 39 -8.99 -0.80 8.84
C ALA A 39 -8.79 0.08 10.08
N ASN A 40 -9.63 1.09 10.28
CA ASN A 40 -9.61 1.95 11.46
C ASN A 40 -10.00 1.22 12.77
N GLN A 41 -10.58 0.03 12.68
CA GLN A 41 -10.84 -0.85 13.82
C GLN A 41 -9.65 -1.74 14.19
N GLN A 42 -8.57 -1.76 13.39
CA GLN A 42 -7.35 -2.50 13.73
C GLN A 42 -6.79 -2.00 15.07
N ARG A 43 -6.41 -2.96 15.91
CA ARG A 43 -5.80 -2.72 17.23
C ARG A 43 -4.58 -3.61 17.39
N LYS A 44 -3.73 -3.26 18.34
CA LYS A 44 -2.66 -4.14 18.82
C LYS A 44 -3.27 -5.31 19.58
N GLU A 45 -2.49 -6.36 19.83
CA GLU A 45 -2.94 -7.55 20.58
C GLU A 45 -3.44 -7.21 21.99
N ASN A 46 -2.90 -6.15 22.60
CA ASN A 46 -3.32 -5.65 23.91
C ASN A 46 -4.59 -4.75 23.87
N GLY A 47 -5.20 -4.56 22.69
CA GLY A 47 -6.38 -3.72 22.49
C GLY A 47 -6.08 -2.24 22.21
N ASP A 48 -4.83 -1.80 22.32
CA ASP A 48 -4.47 -0.40 22.11
C ASP A 48 -4.54 -0.01 20.64
N SER A 49 -4.69 1.30 20.42
CA SER A 49 -4.55 1.89 19.09
C SER A 49 -3.08 1.98 18.67
N TYR A 50 -2.87 2.08 17.37
CA TYR A 50 -1.56 2.40 16.79
C TYR A 50 -1.39 3.91 16.71
N GLU A 51 -0.27 4.42 17.24
CA GLU A 51 0.09 5.84 17.11
C GLU A 51 0.77 6.13 15.77
N ASN A 52 1.36 5.11 15.17
CA ASN A 52 2.16 5.17 13.96
C ASN A 52 1.43 4.61 12.73
N LEU A 53 0.11 4.48 12.78
CA LEU A 53 -0.71 3.94 11.69
C LEU A 53 -2.00 4.75 11.52
N LYS A 54 -2.28 5.14 10.28
CA LYS A 54 -3.53 5.81 9.91
C LYS A 54 -4.08 5.28 8.60
N PHE A 55 -5.40 5.39 8.43
CA PHE A 55 -6.10 4.97 7.22
C PHE A 55 -6.95 6.11 6.67
N GLU A 56 -6.89 6.32 5.36
CA GLU A 56 -7.61 7.40 4.68
C GLU A 56 -8.33 6.86 3.45
N GLN A 57 -9.61 7.22 3.27
CA GLN A 57 -10.33 6.89 2.04
C GLN A 57 -9.83 7.79 0.92
N MET A 58 -9.15 7.22 -0.08
CA MET A 58 -8.60 7.98 -1.19
C MET A 58 -8.39 7.10 -2.42
N ASN A 59 -8.53 7.70 -3.60
CA ASN A 59 -8.16 7.06 -4.85
C ASN A 59 -6.66 7.21 -5.12
N GLY A 60 -5.90 6.13 -4.94
CA GLY A 60 -4.47 6.10 -5.22
C GLY A 60 -4.09 6.38 -6.69
N ALA A 61 -5.03 6.33 -7.62
CA ALA A 61 -4.82 6.76 -9.01
C ALA A 61 -4.98 8.28 -9.21
N LYS A 62 -5.40 9.02 -8.18
CA LYS A 62 -5.60 10.48 -8.18
C LYS A 62 -4.83 11.13 -7.01
N LEU A 63 -3.59 10.73 -6.80
CA LEU A 63 -2.71 11.39 -5.84
C LEU A 63 -2.28 12.75 -6.39
N ASP A 64 -2.45 13.80 -5.60
CA ASP A 64 -1.98 15.14 -5.95
C ASP A 64 -0.45 15.21 -5.92
N ASP A 65 0.13 16.19 -6.63
CA ASP A 65 1.58 16.45 -6.65
C ASP A 65 2.18 16.61 -5.25
N ASN A 66 1.37 17.08 -4.29
CA ASN A 66 1.79 17.23 -2.91
C ASN A 66 2.13 15.90 -2.21
N TRP A 67 1.79 14.74 -2.77
CA TRP A 67 2.17 13.41 -2.25
C TRP A 67 3.56 12.96 -2.70
N SER A 68 4.14 13.65 -3.68
CA SER A 68 5.50 13.38 -4.16
C SER A 68 6.51 13.55 -3.02
N ASP A 69 7.46 12.61 -2.92
CA ASP A 69 8.57 12.62 -1.96
C ASP A 69 8.17 12.66 -0.46
N LYS A 70 6.89 12.44 -0.14
CA LYS A 70 6.40 12.33 1.25
C LYS A 70 6.68 10.98 1.91
N TYR A 71 6.88 9.94 1.11
CA TYR A 71 7.01 8.57 1.57
C TYR A 71 8.33 7.97 1.13
N ASP A 72 9.04 7.39 2.10
CA ASP A 72 10.28 6.67 1.85
C ASP A 72 9.99 5.33 1.16
N LEU A 73 8.85 4.72 1.47
CA LEU A 73 8.42 3.43 0.97
C LEU A 73 6.94 3.45 0.58
N VAL A 74 6.62 3.00 -0.63
CA VAL A 74 5.23 2.75 -1.05
C VAL A 74 5.05 1.26 -1.37
N THR A 75 4.02 0.64 -0.78
CA THR A 75 3.62 -0.75 -0.98
C THR A 75 2.25 -0.82 -1.64
N ILE A 76 2.03 -1.87 -2.42
CA ILE A 76 0.72 -2.22 -3.00
C ILE A 76 0.55 -3.71 -2.82
N PHE A 77 -0.34 -4.13 -1.91
CA PHE A 77 -0.63 -5.54 -1.64
C PHE A 77 -1.97 -5.91 -2.29
N PHE A 78 -1.91 -6.54 -3.47
CA PHE A 78 -3.07 -7.16 -4.15
C PHE A 78 -4.37 -6.33 -4.23
N ALA A 79 -4.33 -5.23 -4.98
CA ALA A 79 -5.52 -4.54 -5.50
C ALA A 79 -5.82 -4.89 -6.98
N ALA A 80 -5.65 -6.16 -7.37
CA ALA A 80 -5.70 -6.59 -8.77
C ALA A 80 -6.73 -7.70 -9.06
N HIS A 81 -7.80 -7.85 -8.27
CA HIS A 81 -8.89 -8.77 -8.58
C HIS A 81 -10.07 -8.12 -9.34
N ASP A 82 -10.32 -6.81 -9.15
CA ASP A 82 -11.55 -6.14 -9.65
C ASP A 82 -11.33 -5.01 -10.67
N GLN A 83 -10.14 -4.85 -11.24
CA GLN A 83 -9.94 -3.86 -12.32
C GLN A 83 -10.58 -4.36 -13.62
N THR A 84 -11.83 -3.96 -13.86
CA THR A 84 -12.72 -4.36 -14.97
C THR A 84 -12.29 -3.89 -16.37
N ARG A 85 -11.06 -3.36 -16.53
CA ARG A 85 -10.48 -2.87 -17.79
C ARG A 85 -8.95 -3.01 -17.81
N PRO A 86 -8.39 -4.24 -17.94
CA PRO A 86 -6.95 -4.46 -18.09
C PRO A 86 -6.36 -3.84 -19.38
N ASP A 87 -7.21 -3.46 -20.34
CA ASP A 87 -6.83 -2.82 -21.61
C ASP A 87 -6.48 -1.33 -21.48
N LEU A 88 -7.00 -0.63 -20.46
CA LEU A 88 -6.56 0.74 -20.11
C LEU A 88 -5.30 0.74 -19.22
N VAL A 89 -4.97 -0.42 -18.66
CA VAL A 89 -3.76 -0.71 -17.86
C VAL A 89 -2.58 -1.10 -18.77
N ARG A 90 -2.71 -0.96 -20.09
CA ARG A 90 -1.71 -1.41 -21.07
C ARG A 90 -0.53 -0.45 -21.30
N THR A 91 -0.32 0.49 -20.37
CA THR A 91 0.92 1.26 -20.23
C THR A 91 1.67 0.93 -18.92
N ASN A 92 1.06 0.17 -17.99
CA ASN A 92 1.77 -0.30 -16.80
C ASN A 92 1.03 -1.50 -16.19
N THR A 93 1.74 -2.62 -16.08
CA THR A 93 1.46 -3.81 -15.22
C THR A 93 0.84 -5.04 -15.92
N PHE A 94 1.66 -6.07 -16.10
CA PHE A 94 1.29 -7.42 -16.58
C PHE A 94 1.22 -8.44 -15.43
N THR A 95 0.12 -9.19 -15.44
CA THR A 95 -0.09 -10.59 -15.03
C THR A 95 0.13 -11.01 -13.56
N THR A 96 -0.95 -11.56 -12.99
CA THR A 96 -1.15 -12.21 -11.70
C THR A 96 0.05 -13.00 -11.16
N LEU A 97 0.58 -12.53 -10.02
CA LEU A 97 1.42 -13.26 -9.06
C LEU A 97 1.54 -12.36 -7.81
N CYS A 98 1.66 -12.95 -6.62
CA CYS A 98 2.06 -12.24 -5.39
C CYS A 98 3.33 -11.43 -5.60
N ARG A 99 3.18 -10.18 -6.02
CA ARG A 99 4.25 -9.22 -6.19
C ARG A 99 4.04 -8.13 -5.17
N ILE A 100 4.82 -8.19 -4.10
CA ILE A 100 5.04 -7.03 -3.22
C ILE A 100 5.80 -6.03 -4.08
N ILE A 101 5.10 -5.03 -4.60
CA ILE A 101 5.76 -3.94 -5.33
C ILE A 101 6.30 -2.97 -4.27
N PHE A 102 7.63 -2.96 -4.10
CA PHE A 102 8.34 -1.96 -3.31
C PHE A 102 8.65 -0.78 -4.24
N LEU A 103 7.90 0.32 -4.15
CA LEU A 103 8.27 1.58 -4.76
C LEU A 103 9.15 2.34 -3.75
N LEU A 104 10.46 2.17 -3.86
CA LEU A 104 11.46 2.98 -3.15
C LEU A 104 11.90 4.14 -4.07
N ASN A 105 11.60 5.36 -3.64
CA ASN A 105 11.90 6.63 -4.31
C ASN A 105 11.22 6.85 -5.69
N THR A 106 10.49 7.96 -5.79
CA THR A 106 9.61 8.46 -6.87
C THR A 106 10.23 8.62 -8.27
N LYS A 107 11.42 8.09 -8.56
CA LYS A 107 12.06 8.21 -9.88
C LYS A 107 12.57 6.92 -10.52
N LYS A 108 12.33 5.75 -9.93
CA LYS A 108 12.57 4.47 -10.64
C LYS A 108 11.72 3.34 -10.06
N CYS A 109 10.80 2.83 -10.88
CA CYS A 109 10.16 1.55 -10.63
C CYS A 109 11.21 0.45 -10.83
N ILE A 110 11.85 0.00 -9.75
CA ILE A 110 12.71 -1.19 -9.78
C ILE A 110 11.78 -2.40 -9.63
N THR A 111 11.42 -2.99 -10.76
CA THR A 111 10.87 -4.34 -10.77
C THR A 111 12.03 -5.31 -10.54
N SER A 112 11.88 -6.27 -9.61
CA SER A 112 12.87 -7.33 -9.41
C SER A 112 12.84 -8.27 -10.61
N ARG A 113 13.53 -7.89 -11.68
CA ARG A 113 13.67 -8.69 -12.90
C ARG A 113 14.97 -9.51 -12.94
N HIS A 114 15.66 -9.71 -11.82
CA HIS A 114 16.98 -10.36 -11.78
C HIS A 114 17.14 -11.28 -10.55
N PHE A 115 16.26 -12.26 -10.41
CA PHE A 115 16.53 -13.52 -9.73
C PHE A 115 15.72 -14.55 -10.51
N TYR A 116 16.34 -15.66 -10.96
CA TYR A 116 15.88 -16.62 -11.97
C TYR A 116 16.29 -16.31 -13.43
N GLU A 117 17.60 -16.27 -13.67
CA GLU A 117 18.17 -17.24 -14.61
C GLU A 117 18.89 -18.28 -13.76
N ASP A 118 18.25 -19.46 -13.63
CA ASP A 118 18.74 -20.83 -13.37
C ASP A 118 17.57 -21.70 -12.88
#